data_AF-A0A7X7BJS1-F1
#
_entry.id   AF-A0A7X7BJS1-F1
#
_cell.length_a   1.000
_cell.length_b   1.000
_cell.length_c   1.000
_cell.angle_alpha   90.00
_cell.angle_beta   90.00
_cell.angle_gamma   90.00
#
_symmetry.space_group_name_H-M   'P 1'
#
loop_
_entity.id
_entity.type
_entity.pdbx_description
1 polymer ?
#
loop_
_entity_poly.entity_id
_entity_poly.type
_entity_poly.pdbx_seq_one_letter_code
_entity_poly.pdbx_strand_id
1 'polypeptide(L)'
;MIGIIILIILGIFSLVNLFGEYKDSFILKCLSKPLLMPLLIAYYVLTAQDINILIILALFFGLLGDIFLLKSEQLNIMLGIASFFLGHVFYITYFLISIDFTFPP
;
A
#
# COMPACT_ATOMS: atom_id res chain seq x y z
N MET A 1 -11.35 -2.52 -18.74
CA MET A 1 -11.37 -4.00 -18.59
C MET A 1 -10.25 -4.49 -17.67
N ILE A 2 -8.98 -4.22 -18.01
CA ILE A 2 -7.80 -4.68 -17.24
C ILE A 2 -7.79 -4.22 -15.76
N GLY A 3 -8.15 -2.97 -15.50
CA GLY A 3 -8.18 -2.48 -14.11
C GLY A 3 -9.19 -3.20 -13.20
N ILE A 4 -10.35 -3.59 -13.74
CA ILE A 4 -11.37 -4.32 -12.97
C ILE A 4 -10.86 -5.71 -12.59
N ILE A 5 -10.14 -6.37 -13.51
CA ILE A 5 -9.54 -7.69 -13.27
C ILE A 5 -8.53 -7.61 -12.12
N ILE A 6 -7.70 -6.57 -12.10
CA ILE A 6 -6.71 -6.37 -11.03
C ILE A 6 -7.40 -6.12 -9.68
N LEU A 7 -8.48 -5.31 -9.64
CA LEU A 7 -9.24 -5.09 -8.40
C LEU A 7 -9.88 -6.36 -7.87
N ILE A 8 -10.42 -7.22 -8.75
CA ILE A 8 -10.98 -8.51 -8.36
C ILE A 8 -9.89 -9.41 -7.76
N ILE A 9 -8.72 -9.48 -8.40
CA ILE A 9 -7.57 -10.24 -7.88
C ILE A 9 -7.14 -9.68 -6.52
N LEU A 10 -7.08 -8.36 -6.37
CA LEU A 10 -6.70 -7.69 -5.13
C LEU A 10 -7.69 -7.98 -4.00
N GLY A 11 -8.99 -7.96 -4.31
CA GLY A 11 -10.05 -8.35 -3.36
C GLY A 11 -9.97 -9.81 -2.94
N ILE A 12 -9.62 -10.72 -3.85
CA ILE A 12 -9.40 -12.14 -3.50
C ILE A 12 -8.16 -12.27 -2.59
N PHE A 13 -7.07 -11.59 -2.92
CA PHE A 13 -5.84 -11.61 -2.11
C PHE A 13 -6.05 -10.98 -0.72
N SER A 14 -6.87 -9.94 -0.59
CA SER A 14 -7.18 -9.34 0.71
C SER A 14 -8.00 -10.29 1.58
N LEU A 15 -8.97 -11.01 1.01
CA LEU A 15 -9.71 -12.06 1.70
C LEU A 15 -8.80 -13.19 2.14
N VAL A 16 -7.89 -13.66 1.27
CA VAL A 16 -6.91 -14.71 1.62
C VAL A 16 -5.98 -14.25 2.74
N ASN A 17 -5.53 -13.00 2.71
CA ASN A 17 -4.71 -12.42 3.79
C ASN A 17 -5.48 -12.40 5.12
N LEU A 18 -6.75 -11.97 5.10
CA LEU A 18 -7.62 -11.94 6.28
C LEU A 18 -7.82 -13.36 6.86
N PHE A 19 -8.06 -14.36 6.00
CA PHE A 19 -8.17 -15.76 6.40
C PHE A 19 -6.82 -16.34 6.90
N GLY A 20 -5.71 -15.89 6.34
CA GLY A 20 -4.35 -16.25 6.79
C GLY A 20 -4.01 -15.65 8.15
N GLU A 21 -4.47 -14.43 8.41
CA GLU A 21 -4.38 -13.77 9.72
C GLU A 21 -5.19 -14.54 10.77
N TYR A 22 -6.41 -14.95 10.41
CA TYR A 22 -7.31 -15.73 11.27
C TYR A 22 -6.75 -17.12 11.63
N LYS A 23 -6.01 -17.77 10.74
CA LYS A 23 -5.39 -19.08 10.98
C LYS A 23 -4.01 -19.03 11.65
N ASP A 24 -3.51 -17.83 11.97
CA ASP A 24 -2.19 -17.60 12.59
C ASP A 24 -1.00 -18.27 11.87
N SER A 25 -1.15 -18.53 10.57
CA SER A 25 -0.10 -19.15 9.77
C SER A 25 0.95 -18.12 9.34
N PHE A 26 2.14 -18.21 9.94
CA PHE A 26 3.27 -17.30 9.73
C PHE A 26 3.68 -17.13 8.25
N ILE A 27 3.56 -18.20 7.46
CA ILE A 27 3.93 -18.22 6.04
C ILE A 27 2.92 -17.44 5.17
N LEU A 28 1.60 -17.58 5.41
CA LEU A 28 0.59 -16.81 4.69
C LEU A 28 0.60 -15.33 5.08
N LYS A 29 0.87 -15.02 6.37
CA LYS A 29 1.08 -13.64 6.85
C LYS A 29 2.24 -12.97 6.11
N CYS A 30 3.37 -13.67 6.00
CA CYS A 30 4.61 -13.16 5.41
C CYS A 30 4.52 -12.97 3.88
N LEU A 31 3.76 -13.82 3.19
CA LEU A 31 3.61 -13.73 1.73
C LEU A 31 2.45 -12.83 1.29
N SER A 32 1.32 -12.82 1.99
CA SER A 32 0.14 -12.10 1.48
C SER A 32 0.12 -10.61 1.84
N LYS A 33 0.66 -10.20 3.00
CA LYS A 33 0.75 -8.77 3.38
C LYS A 33 1.64 -7.95 2.43
N PRO A 34 2.89 -8.34 2.15
CA PRO A 34 3.78 -7.52 1.33
C PRO A 34 3.45 -7.59 -0.16
N LEU A 35 2.58 -8.51 -0.59
CA LEU A 35 2.22 -8.67 -2.00
C LEU A 35 1.06 -7.76 -2.41
N LEU A 36 0.23 -7.33 -1.45
CA LEU A 36 -0.88 -6.41 -1.71
C LEU A 36 -0.38 -5.05 -2.22
N MET A 37 0.63 -4.48 -1.57
CA MET A 37 1.20 -3.18 -1.94
C MET A 37 1.85 -3.13 -3.33
N PRO A 38 2.71 -4.07 -3.76
CA PRO A 38 3.27 -4.08 -5.11
C PRO A 38 2.20 -4.40 -6.17
N LEU A 39 1.16 -5.17 -5.85
CA LEU A 39 0.03 -5.35 -6.76
C LEU A 39 -0.75 -4.03 -6.93
N LEU A 40 -0.87 -3.23 -5.87
CA LEU A 40 -1.49 -1.90 -5.91
C LEU A 40 -0.62 -0.89 -6.68
N ILE A 41 0.71 -0.96 -6.56
CA ILE A 41 1.65 -0.19 -7.40
C ILE A 41 1.49 -0.58 -8.87
N ALA A 42 1.45 -1.88 -9.18
CA ALA A 42 1.25 -2.37 -10.54
C ALA A 42 -0.10 -1.91 -11.11
N TYR A 43 -1.17 -1.96 -10.30
CA TYR A 43 -2.48 -1.41 -10.67
C TYR A 43 -2.40 0.08 -11.01
N TYR A 44 -1.75 0.86 -10.13
CA TYR A 44 -1.61 2.30 -10.31
C TYR A 44 -0.84 2.63 -11.60
N VAL A 45 0.31 1.99 -11.83
CA VAL A 45 1.13 2.20 -13.04
C VAL A 45 0.39 1.81 -14.32
N LEU A 46 -0.42 0.75 -14.30
CA LEU A 46 -1.13 0.26 -15.48
C LEU A 46 -2.45 0.99 -15.78
N THR A 47 -3.01 1.71 -14.80
CA THR A 47 -4.36 2.30 -14.91
C THR A 47 -4.35 3.83 -14.81
N ALA A 48 -3.37 4.42 -14.13
CA ALA A 48 -3.27 5.87 -14.01
C ALA A 48 -2.90 6.49 -15.36
N GLN A 49 -3.61 7.56 -15.72
CA GLN A 49 -3.28 8.38 -16.89
C GLN A 49 -2.01 9.20 -16.64
N ASP A 50 -1.85 9.70 -15.41
CA ASP A 50 -0.66 10.43 -14.95
C ASP A 50 -0.02 9.73 -13.76
N ILE A 51 1.14 9.13 -14.01
CA ILE A 51 1.89 8.39 -12.99
C ILE A 51 2.71 9.39 -12.17
N ASN A 52 2.41 9.52 -10.87
CA ASN A 52 3.18 10.37 -9.97
C ASN A 52 4.12 9.54 -9.07
N ILE A 53 5.39 9.95 -9.06
CA ILE A 53 6.46 9.33 -8.27
C ILE A 53 6.17 9.41 -6.76
N LEU A 54 5.47 10.46 -6.29
CA LEU A 54 5.07 10.60 -4.88
C LEU A 54 4.13 9.48 -4.44
N ILE A 55 3.19 9.06 -5.29
CA ILE A 55 2.28 7.96 -4.99
C ILE A 55 3.04 6.63 -4.98
N ILE A 56 3.98 6.43 -5.91
CA ILE A 56 4.83 5.23 -5.94
C ILE A 56 5.68 5.15 -4.68
N LEU A 57 6.29 6.26 -4.25
CA LEU A 57 7.05 6.34 -3.00
C LEU A 57 6.16 6.07 -1.79
N ALA A 58 4.96 6.66 -1.74
CA ALA A 58 4.01 6.43 -0.66
C ALA A 58 3.66 4.93 -0.51
N LEU A 59 3.38 4.26 -1.64
CA LEU A 59 3.10 2.83 -1.68
C LEU A 59 4.33 1.98 -1.33
N PHE A 60 5.53 2.39 -1.74
CA PHE A 60 6.77 1.71 -1.39
C PHE A 60 7.05 1.78 0.11
N PHE A 61 6.82 2.94 0.74
CA PHE A 61 6.96 3.08 2.19
C PHE A 61 5.93 2.27 2.98
N GLY A 62 4.71 2.11 2.48
CA GLY A 62 3.76 1.19 3.11
C GLY A 62 4.10 -0.28 2.91
N LEU A 63 4.70 -0.67 1.77
CA LEU A 63 5.28 -2.01 1.58
C LEU A 63 6.38 -2.29 2.61
N LEU A 64 7.30 -1.34 2.80
CA LEU A 64 8.33 -1.43 3.83
C LEU A 64 7.72 -1.52 5.24
N GLY A 65 6.66 -0.76 5.50
CA GLY A 65 5.91 -0.81 6.75
C GLY A 65 5.37 -2.21 7.06
N ASP A 66 4.74 -2.85 6.06
CA ASP A 66 4.22 -4.21 6.15
C ASP A 66 5.35 -5.24 6.40
N ILE A 67 6.51 -5.08 5.75
CA ILE A 67 7.68 -5.95 5.99
C ILE A 67 8.19 -5.82 7.42
N PHE A 68 8.28 -4.59 7.94
CA PHE A 68 8.77 -4.37 9.30
C PHE A 68 7.79 -4.89 10.35
N LEU A 69 6.48 -4.75 10.14
CA LEU A 69 5.44 -5.27 11.04
C LEU A 69 5.38 -6.80 11.11
N LEU A 70 5.94 -7.53 10.15
CA LEU A 70 6.00 -9.00 10.18
C LEU A 70 6.93 -9.54 11.26
N LYS A 71 7.94 -8.77 11.67
CA LYS A 71 8.84 -9.18 12.74
C LYS A 71 8.29 -8.66 14.07
N SER A 72 7.96 -9.57 14.98
CA SER A 72 7.39 -9.25 16.31
C SER A 72 8.41 -8.66 17.29
N GLU A 73 9.42 -7.95 16.79
CA GLU A 73 10.40 -7.23 17.59
C GLU A 73 9.92 -5.79 17.81
N GLN A 74 10.05 -5.27 19.03
CA GLN A 74 9.55 -3.95 19.41
C GLN A 74 10.10 -2.82 18.51
N LEU A 75 11.37 -2.92 18.12
CA LEU A 75 12.01 -2.00 17.18
C LEU A 75 11.42 -2.08 15.77
N ASN A 76 11.12 -3.28 15.28
CA ASN A 76 10.58 -3.48 13.94
C ASN A 76 9.12 -2.97 13.83
N ILE A 77 8.32 -3.14 14.89
CA ILE A 77 6.99 -2.54 14.96
C ILE A 77 7.09 -1.01 14.87
N MET A 78 8.02 -0.40 15.62
CA MET A 78 8.22 1.04 15.63
C MET A 78 8.68 1.58 14.26
N LEU A 79 9.59 0.86 13.60
CA LEU A 79 10.03 1.16 12.23
C LEU A 79 8.90 0.98 11.21
N GLY A 80 8.06 -0.04 11.38
CA GLY A 80 6.90 -0.27 10.51
C GLY A 80 5.91 0.88 10.58
N ILE A 81 5.58 1.32 11.80
CA ILE A 81 4.71 2.48 12.03
C ILE A 81 5.33 3.76 11.45
N ALA A 82 6.63 3.98 11.67
CA ALA A 82 7.34 5.14 11.12
C ALA A 82 7.34 5.16 9.58
N SER A 83 7.53 3.99 8.95
CA SER A 83 7.47 3.82 7.50
C SER A 83 6.08 4.10 6.95
N PHE A 84 5.03 3.60 7.62
CA PHE A 84 3.65 3.93 7.28
C PHE A 84 3.39 5.43 7.38
N PHE A 85 3.86 6.08 8.43
CA PHE A 85 3.70 7.52 8.61
C PHE A 85 4.37 8.32 7.48
N LEU A 86 5.60 7.97 7.10
CA LEU A 86 6.28 8.59 5.96
C LEU A 86 5.50 8.41 4.66
N GLY A 87 4.95 7.22 4.41
CA GLY A 87 4.06 6.96 3.27
C GLY A 87 2.86 7.92 3.23
N HIS A 88 2.24 8.19 4.38
CA HIS A 88 1.12 9.13 4.47
C HIS A 88 1.55 10.57 4.19
N VAL A 89 2.75 10.98 4.62
CA VAL A 89 3.29 12.31 4.29
C VAL A 89 3.40 12.46 2.78
N PHE A 90 3.93 11.46 2.05
CA PHE A 90 4.00 11.50 0.59
C PHE A 90 2.61 11.61 -0.05
N TYR A 91 1.61 10.88 0.43
CA TYR A 91 0.23 11.03 -0.05
C TYR A 91 -0.33 12.44 0.17
N ILE A 92 -0.17 12.98 1.37
CA ILE A 92 -0.65 14.33 1.70
C ILE A 92 0.04 15.37 0.82
N THR A 93 1.35 15.28 0.62
CA THR A 93 2.09 16.19 -0.27
C THR A 93 1.61 16.11 -1.71
N TYR A 94 1.35 14.90 -2.22
CA TYR A 94 0.79 14.72 -3.56
C TYR A 94 -0.58 15.39 -3.68
N PHE A 95 -1.50 15.11 -2.75
CA PHE A 95 -2.83 15.68 -2.78
C PHE A 95 -2.80 17.22 -2.70
N LEU A 96 -1.98 17.78 -1.81
CA LEU A 96 -1.82 19.23 -1.68
C LEU A 96 -1.31 19.91 -2.96
N ILE A 97 -0.41 19.25 -3.70
CA ILE A 97 0.11 19.77 -4.98
C ILE A 97 -0.91 19.58 -6.11
N SER A 98 -1.65 18.47 -6.10
CA SER A 98 -2.61 18.14 -7.17
C SER A 98 -3.94 18.88 -7.07
N ILE A 99 -4.31 19.37 -5.89
CA ILE A 99 -5.53 20.15 -5.70
C ILE A 99 -5.20 21.59 -6.07
N ASP A 100 -5.54 21.95 -7.30
CA ASP A 100 -5.68 23.35 -7.67
C ASP A 100 -6.80 23.95 -6.81
N PHE A 101 -6.42 24.71 -5.78
CA PHE A 101 -7.32 25.56 -5.00
C PHE A 101 -7.77 26.73 -5.89
N THR A 102 -8.46 26.42 -6.99
CA THR A 102 -9.20 27.39 -7.76
C THR A 102 -10.46 27.70 -6.97
N PHE A 103 -10.39 28.77 -6.18
CA PHE A 103 -11.59 29.37 -5.60
C PHE A 103 -12.55 29.69 -6.75
N PRO A 104 -13.78 29.15 -6.75
CA PRO A 104 -14.78 29.62 -7.70
C PRO A 104 -15.02 31.12 -7.46
N PRO A 105 -15.20 31.92 -8.53
CA PRO A 105 -15.32 33.38 -8.45
C PRO A 105 -16.54 33.83 -7.64
#